data_AF-A0A5M9WK41-F1
#
_entry.id   AF-A0A5M9WK41-F1
#
_cell.length_a   1.000
_cell.length_b   1.000
_cell.length_c   1.000
_cell.angle_alpha   90.00
_cell.angle_beta   90.00
_cell.angle_gamma   90.00
#
_symmetry.space_group_name_H-M   'P 1'
#
loop_
_entity.id
_entity.type
_entity.pdbx_description
1 polymer ?
#
loop_
_entity_poly.entity_id
_entity_poly.type
_entity_poly.pdbx_seq_one_letter_code
_entity_poly.pdbx_strand_id
1 'polypeptide(L)'
;MNKSYEVEYCNLELRFNRRHIQNLIKDLIREGYSLYWSEDESFFILSVRTGRKLVKLRFQQTRSGNYKMTGDYLIKDAKLAEWLEKLIGDTRGHAVVKRFKDQQMTVENILFGEVIRLVEVSGFKQRVIFQKEPAPTAEEMEEMFLSREGEERLMLLRMEIDDELERLYDAVQIDNKEKANACREALQRLSGHLLMLEG
;
A
#
# COMPACT_ATOMS: atom_id res chain seq x y z
N MET A 1 17.04 16.13 -25.49
CA MET A 1 17.51 14.84 -24.93
C MET A 1 16.31 14.15 -24.27
N ASN A 2 15.62 13.25 -24.97
CA ASN A 2 14.56 12.44 -24.36
C ASN A 2 15.20 11.14 -23.90
N LYS A 3 15.68 11.10 -22.65
CA LYS A 3 15.87 9.82 -21.99
C LYS A 3 14.47 9.27 -21.72
N SER A 4 14.17 8.08 -22.24
CA SER A 4 12.91 7.39 -21.98
C SER A 4 12.84 7.08 -20.49
N TYR A 5 12.22 7.97 -19.72
CA TYR A 5 11.90 7.72 -18.33
C TYR A 5 10.79 6.67 -18.31
N GLU A 6 11.09 5.50 -17.77
CA GLU A 6 10.17 4.37 -17.70
C GLU A 6 10.34 3.68 -16.35
N VAL A 7 9.24 3.60 -15.61
CA VAL A 7 9.16 2.95 -14.32
C VAL A 7 8.07 1.90 -14.37
N GLU A 8 8.42 0.68 -14.03
CA GLU A 8 7.52 -0.45 -13.90
C GLU A 8 7.29 -0.71 -12.41
N TYR A 9 6.04 -0.66 -11.98
CA TYR A 9 5.61 -1.06 -10.64
C TYR A 9 5.02 -2.45 -10.76
N CYS A 10 5.72 -3.46 -10.25
CA CYS A 10 5.28 -4.85 -10.22
C CYS A 10 4.72 -5.21 -8.86
N ASN A 11 3.73 -6.11 -8.83
CA ASN A 11 3.08 -6.59 -7.60
C ASN A 11 2.68 -5.44 -6.68
N LEU A 12 2.19 -4.35 -7.27
CA LEU A 12 1.74 -3.20 -6.50
C LEU A 12 0.56 -3.64 -5.64
N GLU A 13 0.56 -3.27 -4.37
CA GLU A 13 -0.58 -3.43 -3.47
C GLU A 13 -0.74 -2.19 -2.62
N LEU A 14 -1.80 -1.43 -2.90
CA LEU A 14 -2.20 -0.22 -2.17
C LEU A 14 -3.65 -0.33 -1.71
N ARG A 15 -3.94 0.21 -0.51
CA ARG A 15 -5.28 0.19 0.09
C ARG A 15 -5.81 1.61 0.29
N PHE A 16 -7.10 1.79 0.02
CA PHE A 16 -7.76 3.09 0.00
C PHE A 16 -9.15 3.02 0.62
N ASN A 17 -9.53 4.10 1.30
CA ASN A 17 -10.94 4.41 1.52
C ASN A 17 -11.43 5.38 0.43
N ARG A 18 -12.74 5.62 0.38
CA ARG A 18 -13.35 6.56 -0.58
C ARG A 18 -12.73 7.96 -0.53
N ARG A 19 -12.38 8.44 0.67
CA ARG A 19 -11.76 9.77 0.87
C ARG A 19 -10.36 9.83 0.27
N HIS A 20 -9.58 8.76 0.36
CA HIS A 20 -8.26 8.68 -0.27
C HIS A 20 -8.37 8.80 -1.80
N ILE A 21 -9.31 8.09 -2.45
CA ILE A 21 -9.53 8.20 -3.90
C ILE A 21 -9.93 9.64 -4.29
N GLN A 22 -10.82 10.28 -3.52
CA GLN A 22 -11.21 11.67 -3.80
C GLN A 22 -10.05 12.66 -3.65
N ASN A 23 -9.19 12.48 -2.65
CA ASN A 23 -8.00 13.31 -2.47
C ASN A 23 -7.00 13.10 -3.59
N LEU A 24 -6.78 11.84 -3.99
CA LEU A 24 -5.94 11.45 -5.12
C LEU A 24 -6.37 12.13 -6.42
N ILE A 25 -7.68 12.16 -6.71
CA ILE A 25 -8.22 12.87 -7.87
C ILE A 25 -7.92 14.37 -7.79
N LYS A 26 -8.13 14.99 -6.62
CA LYS A 26 -7.83 16.41 -6.42
C LYS A 26 -6.35 16.72 -6.63
N ASP A 27 -5.46 15.88 -6.11
CA ASP A 27 -4.02 16.08 -6.23
C ASP A 27 -3.55 15.93 -7.67
N LEU A 28 -4.04 14.92 -8.41
CA LEU A 28 -3.75 14.78 -9.84
C LEU A 28 -4.28 15.96 -10.68
N ILE A 29 -5.46 16.50 -10.37
CA ILE A 29 -5.97 17.71 -11.04
C ILE A 29 -5.08 18.92 -10.75
N ARG A 30 -4.62 19.09 -9.51
CA ARG A 30 -3.70 20.18 -9.11
C ARG A 30 -2.37 20.10 -9.83
N GLU A 31 -1.85 18.89 -10.05
CA GLU A 31 -0.66 18.63 -10.86
C GLU A 31 -0.86 18.87 -12.36
N GLY A 32 -2.10 19.16 -12.79
CA GLY A 32 -2.44 19.56 -14.15
C GLY A 32 -2.92 18.41 -15.05
N TYR A 33 -3.22 17.24 -14.49
CA TYR A 33 -3.71 16.11 -15.29
C TYR A 33 -5.17 16.28 -15.68
N SER A 34 -5.48 15.89 -16.93
CA SER A 34 -6.86 15.62 -17.34
C SER A 34 -7.24 14.20 -16.92
N LEU A 35 -8.35 14.07 -16.19
CA LEU A 35 -8.82 12.82 -15.62
C LEU A 35 -10.17 12.43 -16.21
N TYR A 36 -10.38 11.13 -16.36
CA TYR A 36 -11.67 10.52 -16.69
C TYR A 36 -11.87 9.35 -15.73
N TRP A 37 -13.07 9.15 -15.22
CA TRP A 37 -13.33 7.99 -14.36
C TRP A 37 -14.67 7.34 -14.67
N SER A 38 -14.74 6.05 -14.38
CA SER A 38 -15.95 5.25 -14.40
C SER A 38 -15.99 4.40 -13.14
N GLU A 39 -17.17 4.20 -12.59
CA GLU A 39 -17.38 3.37 -11.41
C GLU A 39 -18.51 2.38 -11.68
N ASP A 40 -18.26 1.11 -11.37
CA ASP A 40 -19.27 0.05 -11.28
C ASP A 40 -19.23 -0.59 -9.89
N GLU A 41 -19.99 -1.67 -9.69
CA GLU A 41 -20.09 -2.36 -8.39
C GLU A 41 -18.78 -3.03 -7.91
N SER A 42 -17.83 -3.25 -8.82
CA SER A 42 -16.58 -3.97 -8.55
C SER A 42 -15.35 -3.08 -8.65
N PHE A 43 -15.39 -2.03 -9.47
CA PHE A 43 -14.23 -1.21 -9.79
C PHE A 43 -14.57 0.27 -9.89
N PHE A 44 -13.67 1.08 -9.32
CA PHE A 44 -13.48 2.46 -9.69
C PHE A 44 -12.25 2.54 -10.61
N ILE A 45 -12.41 3.02 -11.83
CA ILE A 45 -11.31 3.12 -12.81
C ILE A 45 -11.01 4.60 -13.05
N LEU A 46 -9.80 5.02 -12.69
CA LEU A 46 -9.30 6.38 -12.97
C LEU A 46 -8.34 6.34 -14.16
N SER A 47 -8.72 7.02 -15.24
CA SER A 47 -7.89 7.19 -16.43
C SER A 47 -7.20 8.55 -16.39
N VAL A 48 -5.89 8.56 -16.23
CA VAL A 48 -5.02 9.74 -16.20
C VAL A 48 -4.42 9.96 -17.60
N ARG A 49 -4.63 11.14 -18.19
CA ARG A 49 -4.05 11.47 -19.50
C ARG A 49 -2.60 11.92 -19.37
N THR A 50 -1.67 11.11 -19.87
CA THR A 50 -0.23 11.41 -19.95
C THR A 50 0.17 11.58 -21.42
N GLY A 51 0.24 12.85 -21.84
CA GLY A 51 0.48 13.20 -23.25
C GLY A 51 -0.60 12.63 -24.20
N ARG A 52 -0.23 11.61 -24.99
CA ARG A 52 -1.12 10.95 -25.97
C ARG A 52 -1.75 9.65 -25.46
N LYS A 53 -1.38 9.16 -24.28
CA LYS A 53 -1.88 7.90 -23.72
C LYS A 53 -2.75 8.16 -22.50
N LEU A 54 -3.57 7.17 -22.16
CA LEU A 54 -4.32 7.11 -20.91
C LEU A 54 -3.72 6.00 -20.06
N VAL A 55 -3.27 6.34 -18.87
CA VAL A 55 -2.90 5.36 -17.83
C VAL A 55 -4.16 5.07 -17.02
N LYS A 56 -4.55 3.80 -16.92
CA LYS A 56 -5.74 3.37 -16.17
C LYS A 56 -5.32 2.80 -14.82
N LEU A 57 -5.60 3.54 -13.75
CA LEU A 57 -5.48 3.08 -12.37
C LEU A 57 -6.78 2.37 -11.98
N ARG A 58 -6.71 1.11 -11.56
CA ARG A 58 -7.89 0.29 -11.28
C ARG A 58 -7.99 0.03 -9.78
N PHE A 59 -9.03 0.55 -9.17
CA PHE A 59 -9.32 0.40 -7.76
C PHE A 59 -10.46 -0.61 -7.62
N GLN A 60 -10.15 -1.83 -7.20
CA GLN A 60 -11.14 -2.86 -6.93
C GLN A 60 -11.82 -2.57 -5.60
N GLN A 61 -13.15 -2.55 -5.58
CA GLN A 61 -13.92 -2.42 -4.36
C GLN A 61 -13.80 -3.71 -3.53
N THR A 62 -13.59 -3.57 -2.23
CA THR A 62 -13.57 -4.68 -1.26
C THR A 62 -14.96 -4.86 -0.65
N ARG A 63 -15.20 -6.02 -0.04
CA ARG A 63 -16.48 -6.31 0.64
C ARG A 63 -16.79 -5.35 1.79
N SER A 64 -15.78 -4.70 2.37
CA SER A 64 -15.92 -3.69 3.42
C SER A 64 -16.28 -2.29 2.91
N GLY A 65 -16.42 -2.11 1.59
CA GLY A 65 -16.70 -0.80 0.97
C GLY A 65 -15.45 0.07 0.79
N ASN A 66 -14.26 -0.47 1.08
CA ASN A 66 -12.96 0.13 0.76
C ASN A 66 -12.52 -0.26 -0.65
N TYR A 67 -11.33 0.18 -1.05
CA TYR A 67 -10.76 -0.11 -2.36
C TYR A 67 -9.32 -0.58 -2.24
N LYS A 68 -8.89 -1.42 -3.18
CA LYS A 68 -7.50 -1.82 -3.35
C LYS A 68 -7.05 -1.61 -4.79
N MET A 69 -5.81 -1.19 -4.97
CA MET A 69 -5.17 -1.14 -6.28
C MET A 69 -4.09 -2.21 -6.31
N THR A 70 -4.27 -3.21 -7.16
CA THR A 70 -3.32 -4.31 -7.31
C THR A 70 -2.87 -4.52 -8.75
N GLY A 71 -1.69 -5.10 -8.93
CA GLY A 71 -1.15 -5.53 -10.22
C GLY A 71 0.01 -4.69 -10.73
N ASP A 72 0.28 -4.79 -12.03
CA ASP A 72 1.47 -4.20 -12.64
C ASP A 72 1.13 -2.92 -13.43
N TYR A 73 1.95 -1.89 -13.25
CA TYR A 73 1.77 -0.59 -13.88
C TYR A 73 3.05 -0.10 -14.56
N LEU A 74 2.96 0.21 -15.85
CA LEU A 74 4.05 0.83 -16.60
C LEU A 74 3.79 2.33 -16.76
N ILE A 75 4.64 3.15 -16.13
CA ILE A 75 4.51 4.61 -16.12
C ILE A 75 5.70 5.23 -16.85
N LYS A 76 5.39 5.99 -17.91
CA LYS A 76 6.40 6.72 -18.72
C LYS A 76 6.42 8.23 -18.45
N ASP A 77 5.49 8.70 -17.64
CA ASP A 77 5.42 10.09 -17.22
C ASP A 77 6.13 10.23 -15.87
N ALA A 78 7.16 11.08 -15.82
CA ALA A 78 8.00 11.21 -14.64
C ALA A 78 7.24 11.74 -13.42
N LYS A 79 6.36 12.73 -13.63
CA LYS A 79 5.57 13.29 -12.55
C LYS A 79 4.57 12.27 -12.01
N LEU A 80 3.94 11.49 -12.88
CA LEU A 80 2.99 10.45 -12.46
C LEU A 80 3.69 9.31 -11.70
N ALA A 81 4.92 8.95 -12.09
CA ALA A 81 5.73 7.96 -11.40
C ALA A 81 6.13 8.44 -9.99
N GLU A 82 6.69 9.64 -9.88
CA GLU A 82 7.01 10.26 -8.58
C GLU A 82 5.76 10.35 -7.68
N TRP A 83 4.62 10.71 -8.26
CA TRP A 83 3.36 10.75 -7.55
C TRP A 83 2.90 9.37 -7.06
N LEU A 84 3.06 8.31 -7.87
CA LEU A 84 2.69 6.94 -7.47
C LEU A 84 3.61 6.40 -6.37
N GLU A 85 4.89 6.76 -6.38
CA GLU A 85 5.84 6.41 -5.30
C GLU A 85 5.49 7.08 -3.99
N LYS A 86 5.16 8.37 -4.04
CA LYS A 86 4.65 9.06 -2.86
C LYS A 86 3.39 8.37 -2.33
N LEU A 87 2.50 7.93 -3.22
CA LEU A 87 1.31 7.18 -2.84
C LEU A 87 1.64 5.85 -2.14
N ILE A 88 2.63 5.10 -2.65
CA ILE A 88 3.11 3.87 -2.00
C ILE A 88 3.59 4.17 -0.56
N GLY A 89 4.37 5.24 -0.38
CA GLY A 89 4.82 5.68 0.94
C GLY A 89 3.66 6.07 1.87
N ASP A 90 2.78 6.96 1.39
CA ASP A 90 1.69 7.52 2.17
C ASP A 90 0.65 6.46 2.61
N THR A 91 0.40 5.45 1.76
CA THR A 91 -0.52 4.34 2.09
C THR A 91 0.18 3.16 2.76
N ARG A 92 1.49 3.25 3.04
CA ARG A 92 2.32 2.13 3.51
C ARG A 92 2.14 0.86 2.66
N GLY A 93 2.12 1.04 1.34
CA GLY A 93 1.90 -0.05 0.40
C GLY A 93 3.14 -0.88 0.10
N HIS A 94 2.97 -1.86 -0.77
CA HIS A 94 4.02 -2.78 -1.21
C HIS A 94 4.18 -2.72 -2.72
N ALA A 95 5.42 -2.80 -3.20
CA ALA A 95 5.71 -2.83 -4.63
C ALA A 95 7.15 -3.31 -4.89
N VAL A 96 7.37 -3.84 -6.09
CA VAL A 96 8.70 -3.92 -6.70
C VAL A 96 8.78 -2.87 -7.80
N VAL A 97 9.64 -1.88 -7.64
CA VAL A 97 9.79 -0.75 -8.57
C VAL A 97 11.04 -0.95 -9.41
N LYS A 98 10.87 -1.13 -10.72
CA LYS A 98 11.97 -1.22 -11.68
C LYS A 98 12.08 0.08 -12.46
N ARG A 99 13.25 0.72 -12.43
CA ARG A 99 13.54 1.92 -13.21
C ARG A 99 14.52 1.58 -14.30
N PHE A 100 14.22 2.01 -15.51
CA PHE A 100 15.08 1.80 -16.66
C PHE A 100 15.75 3.12 -17.04
N LYS A 101 17.09 3.10 -17.11
CA LYS A 101 17.87 4.24 -17.55
C LYS A 101 19.03 3.77 -18.42
N ASP A 102 18.95 4.10 -19.70
CA ASP A 102 19.95 3.71 -20.70
C ASP A 102 20.13 2.16 -20.72
N GLN A 103 21.29 1.61 -20.35
CA GLN A 103 21.54 0.15 -20.25
C GLN A 103 21.52 -0.39 -18.81
N GLN A 104 21.11 0.44 -17.86
CA GLN A 104 21.06 0.10 -16.44
C GLN A 104 19.61 0.04 -15.97
N MET A 105 19.34 -0.89 -15.06
CA MET A 105 18.06 -1.00 -14.37
C MET A 105 18.31 -0.98 -12.87
N THR A 106 17.51 -0.22 -12.12
CA THR A 106 17.46 -0.35 -10.66
C THR A 106 16.17 -1.05 -10.27
N VAL A 107 16.24 -1.90 -9.25
CA VAL A 107 15.11 -2.64 -8.68
C VAL A 107 15.03 -2.31 -7.20
N GLU A 108 13.94 -1.67 -6.81
CA GLU A 108 13.62 -1.31 -5.43
C GLU A 108 12.51 -2.23 -4.92
N ASN A 109 12.75 -2.95 -3.83
CA ASN A 109 11.69 -3.65 -3.12
C ASN A 109 11.19 -2.74 -2.00
N ILE A 110 9.90 -2.42 -2.04
CA ILE A 110 9.22 -1.55 -1.08
C ILE A 110 8.25 -2.39 -0.27
N LEU A 111 8.38 -2.35 1.06
CA LEU A 111 7.44 -2.93 2.01
C LEU A 111 6.99 -1.88 3.02
N PHE A 112 5.69 -1.81 3.30
CA PHE A 112 5.10 -0.86 4.24
C PHE A 112 5.45 0.61 3.94
N GLY A 113 5.60 0.94 2.64
CA GLY A 113 6.01 2.26 2.18
C GLY A 113 7.50 2.57 2.33
N GLU A 114 8.32 1.61 2.78
CA GLU A 114 9.76 1.78 2.95
C GLU A 114 10.56 0.90 1.99
N VAL A 115 11.63 1.45 1.40
CA VAL A 115 12.58 0.67 0.59
C VAL A 115 13.35 -0.26 1.52
N ILE A 116 13.22 -1.57 1.30
CA ILE A 116 13.93 -2.60 2.07
C ILE A 116 15.15 -3.16 1.33
N ARG A 117 15.17 -3.07 -0.01
CA ARG A 117 16.26 -3.56 -0.85
C ARG A 117 16.35 -2.74 -2.12
N LEU A 118 17.57 -2.41 -2.52
CA LEU A 118 17.89 -1.76 -3.79
C LEU A 118 18.98 -2.56 -4.51
N VAL A 119 18.70 -2.96 -5.75
CA VAL A 119 19.63 -3.69 -6.61
C VAL A 119 19.84 -2.90 -7.90
N GLU A 120 21.08 -2.76 -8.32
CA GLU A 120 21.44 -2.25 -9.63
C GLU A 120 21.78 -3.43 -10.56
N VAL A 121 21.20 -3.43 -11.75
CA VAL A 121 21.39 -4.44 -12.79
C VAL A 121 21.98 -3.76 -14.02
N SER A 122 23.11 -4.23 -14.50
CA SER A 122 23.80 -3.73 -15.71
C SER A 122 24.24 -4.92 -16.56
N GLY A 123 23.50 -5.18 -17.65
CA GLY A 123 23.69 -6.40 -18.45
C GLY A 123 23.49 -7.66 -17.61
N PHE A 124 24.52 -8.50 -17.51
CA PHE A 124 24.50 -9.72 -16.69
C PHE A 124 24.96 -9.51 -15.24
N LYS A 125 25.41 -8.30 -14.87
CA LYS A 125 25.89 -8.01 -13.52
C LYS A 125 24.76 -7.49 -12.65
N GLN A 126 24.66 -8.01 -11.43
CA GLN A 126 23.76 -7.51 -10.39
C GLN A 126 24.59 -7.07 -9.18
N ARG A 127 24.26 -5.92 -8.62
CA ARG A 127 24.93 -5.35 -7.45
C ARG A 127 23.88 -4.89 -6.44
N VAL A 128 23.91 -5.45 -5.23
CA VAL A 128 23.08 -4.95 -4.13
C VAL A 128 23.67 -3.62 -3.65
N ILE A 129 22.89 -2.56 -3.73
CA ILE A 129 23.29 -1.20 -3.33
C ILE A 129 22.88 -0.95 -1.88
N PHE A 130 21.70 -1.45 -1.49
CA PHE A 130 21.16 -1.31 -0.15
C PHE A 130 20.32 -2.52 0.22
N GLN A 131 20.39 -2.92 1.50
CA GLN A 131 19.53 -3.91 2.10
C GLN A 131 19.36 -3.58 3.59
N LYS A 132 18.11 -3.48 4.04
CA LYS A 132 17.79 -3.26 5.45
C LYS A 132 18.01 -4.59 6.20
N GLU A 133 18.86 -4.59 7.23
CA GLU A 133 19.16 -5.79 8.03
C GLU A 133 18.13 -6.03 9.14
N PRO A 134 17.85 -7.31 9.51
CA PRO A 134 18.38 -8.52 8.90
C PRO A 134 17.65 -8.82 7.58
N ALA A 135 18.42 -9.18 6.57
CA ALA A 135 17.91 -9.59 5.26
C ALA A 135 17.02 -10.83 5.40
N PRO A 136 15.73 -10.80 5.04
CA PRO A 136 14.98 -12.04 4.91
C PRO A 136 15.62 -12.90 3.80
N THR A 137 15.88 -14.16 4.12
CA THR A 137 16.38 -15.20 3.22
C THR A 137 15.42 -15.42 2.05
N ALA A 138 15.86 -16.12 1.00
CA ALA A 138 14.97 -16.43 -0.13
C ALA A 138 13.76 -17.27 0.31
N GLU A 139 13.96 -18.15 1.29
CA GLU A 139 12.90 -18.93 1.94
C GLU A 139 11.98 -18.05 2.78
N GLU A 140 12.50 -17.07 3.53
CA GLU A 140 11.67 -16.09 4.26
C GLU A 140 10.96 -15.11 3.32
N MET A 141 11.51 -14.80 2.14
CA MET A 141 10.81 -14.00 1.13
C MET A 141 9.70 -14.80 0.43
N GLU A 142 9.92 -16.09 0.20
CA GLU A 142 8.92 -17.02 -0.34
C GLU A 142 7.86 -17.33 0.71
N GLU A 143 8.23 -17.52 1.98
CA GLU A 143 7.33 -17.55 3.12
C GLU A 143 6.58 -16.24 3.24
N MET A 144 7.19 -15.06 3.24
CA MET A 144 6.46 -13.77 3.29
C MET A 144 5.53 -13.55 2.09
N PHE A 145 5.87 -14.09 0.93
CA PHE A 145 5.01 -14.09 -0.26
C PHE A 145 3.84 -15.10 -0.13
N LEU A 146 4.06 -16.19 0.62
CA LEU A 146 3.08 -17.23 0.95
C LEU A 146 2.46 -17.04 2.35
N SER A 147 2.84 -16.00 3.10
CA SER A 147 2.67 -16.02 4.56
C SER A 147 1.24 -15.66 4.87
N ARG A 148 0.66 -16.48 5.75
CA ARG A 148 -0.55 -16.13 6.47
C ARG A 148 -0.28 -15.15 7.60
N GLU A 149 0.90 -14.55 7.68
CA GLU A 149 1.30 -13.70 8.80
C GLU A 149 0.36 -12.50 8.95
N GLY A 150 -0.16 -11.95 7.83
CA GLY A 150 -1.23 -10.96 7.87
C GLY A 150 -2.55 -11.49 8.47
N GLU A 151 -2.92 -12.74 8.16
CA GLU A 151 -4.10 -13.43 8.71
C GLU A 151 -3.90 -13.83 10.19
N GLU A 152 -2.70 -14.27 10.57
CA GLU A 152 -2.32 -14.64 11.94
C GLU A 152 -2.25 -13.41 12.84
N ARG A 153 -1.66 -12.32 12.35
CA ARG A 153 -1.62 -11.03 13.05
C ARG A 153 -3.00 -10.41 13.15
N LEU A 154 -3.85 -10.64 12.15
CA LEU A 154 -5.27 -10.29 12.23
C LEU A 154 -6.02 -11.14 13.26
N MET A 155 -5.74 -12.45 13.32
CA MET A 155 -6.33 -13.36 14.30
C MET A 155 -5.95 -12.97 15.74
N LEU A 156 -4.66 -12.71 15.99
CA LEU A 156 -4.17 -12.25 17.30
C LEU A 156 -4.79 -10.91 17.69
N LEU A 157 -4.91 -9.97 16.75
CA LEU A 157 -5.54 -8.68 17.01
C LEU A 157 -7.04 -8.79 17.32
N ARG A 158 -7.74 -9.75 16.70
CA ARG A 158 -9.13 -10.06 17.03
C ARG A 158 -9.26 -10.62 18.44
N MET A 159 -8.36 -11.53 18.84
CA MET A 159 -8.32 -12.06 20.21
C MET A 159 -8.05 -10.94 21.24
N GLU A 160 -7.13 -10.02 20.96
CA GLU A 160 -6.88 -8.86 21.86
C GLU A 160 -8.09 -7.93 21.99
N ILE A 161 -8.87 -7.75 20.91
CA ILE A 161 -10.12 -6.97 20.96
C ILE A 161 -11.17 -7.68 21.81
N ASP A 162 -11.32 -8.99 21.65
CA ASP A 162 -12.27 -9.79 22.44
C ASP A 162 -11.93 -9.73 23.94
N ASP A 163 -10.64 -9.89 24.29
CA ASP A 163 -10.16 -9.77 25.67
C ASP A 163 -10.42 -8.37 26.27
N GLU A 164 -10.22 -7.31 25.49
CA GLU A 164 -10.42 -5.94 25.97
C GLU A 164 -11.91 -5.56 26.06
N LEU A 165 -12.77 -6.16 25.23
CA LEU A 165 -14.22 -6.07 25.35
C LEU A 165 -14.72 -6.78 26.61
N GLU A 166 -14.15 -7.92 26.98
CA GLU A 166 -14.46 -8.63 28.23
C GLU A 166 -14.08 -7.78 29.46
N ARG A 167 -12.88 -7.17 29.46
CA ARG A 167 -12.46 -6.24 30.52
C ARG A 167 -13.34 -5.01 30.61
N LEU A 168 -13.80 -4.48 29.48
CA LEU A 168 -14.75 -3.37 29.45
C LEU A 168 -16.09 -3.79 30.05
N TYR A 169 -16.60 -4.98 29.71
CA TYR A 169 -17.83 -5.52 30.26
C TYR A 169 -17.75 -5.62 31.79
N ASP A 170 -16.69 -6.23 32.31
CA ASP A 170 -16.46 -6.35 33.75
C ASP A 170 -16.37 -4.97 34.43
N ALA A 171 -15.64 -4.03 33.84
CA ALA A 171 -15.51 -2.67 34.38
C ALA A 171 -16.85 -1.93 34.43
N VAL A 172 -17.72 -2.16 33.44
CA VAL A 172 -19.08 -1.60 33.40
C VAL A 172 -19.98 -2.27 34.45
N GLN A 173 -19.86 -3.59 34.66
CA GLN A 173 -20.65 -4.31 35.68
C GLN A 173 -20.35 -3.82 37.10
N ILE A 174 -19.10 -3.46 37.39
CA ILE A 174 -18.69 -2.94 38.71
C ILE A 174 -18.72 -1.40 38.81
N ASP A 175 -19.32 -0.71 37.82
CA ASP A 175 -19.40 0.76 37.67
C ASP A 175 -18.05 1.50 37.84
N ASN A 176 -16.95 0.84 37.46
CA ASN A 176 -15.62 1.44 37.52
C ASN A 176 -15.34 2.27 36.27
N LYS A 177 -15.68 3.56 36.36
CA LYS A 177 -15.61 4.51 35.25
C LYS A 177 -14.20 4.76 34.71
N GLU A 178 -13.18 4.75 35.58
CA GLU A 178 -11.79 4.91 35.14
C GLU A 178 -11.35 3.73 34.29
N LYS A 179 -11.59 2.51 34.79
CA LYS A 179 -11.22 1.28 34.08
C LYS A 179 -12.01 1.14 32.77
N ALA A 180 -13.30 1.48 32.77
CA ALA A 180 -14.12 1.46 31.57
C ALA A 180 -13.64 2.47 30.50
N ASN A 181 -13.17 3.65 30.89
CA ASN A 181 -12.63 4.63 29.95
C ASN A 181 -11.28 4.19 29.37
N ALA A 182 -10.39 3.63 30.19
CA ALA A 182 -9.12 3.08 29.72
C ALA A 182 -9.33 1.96 28.70
N CYS A 183 -10.29 1.05 28.93
CA CYS A 183 -10.63 0.00 27.98
C CYS A 183 -11.20 0.55 26.66
N ARG A 184 -12.01 1.61 26.71
CA ARG A 184 -12.51 2.26 25.48
C ARG A 184 -11.41 2.92 24.66
N GLU A 185 -10.43 3.54 25.29
CA GLU A 185 -9.26 4.11 24.61
C GLU A 185 -8.36 3.02 24.01
N ALA A 186 -8.18 1.90 24.71
CA ALA A 186 -7.48 0.73 24.19
C ALA A 186 -8.20 0.15 22.96
N LEU A 187 -9.52 -0.06 23.04
CA LEU A 187 -10.35 -0.53 21.94
C LEU A 187 -10.33 0.42 20.74
N GLN A 188 -10.27 1.73 20.94
CA GLN A 188 -10.11 2.69 19.83
C GLN A 188 -8.79 2.51 19.08
N ARG A 189 -7.68 2.27 19.81
CA ARG A 189 -6.38 2.01 19.21
C ARG A 189 -6.35 0.68 18.47
N LEU A 190 -6.85 -0.39 19.12
CA LEU A 190 -6.93 -1.73 18.53
C LEU A 190 -7.84 -1.77 17.29
N SER A 191 -8.98 -1.07 17.32
CA SER A 191 -9.87 -0.92 16.16
C SER A 191 -9.19 -0.19 15.00
N GLY A 192 -8.36 0.82 15.29
CA GLY A 192 -7.55 1.50 14.28
C GLY A 192 -6.52 0.57 13.63
N HIS A 193 -5.90 -0.31 14.42
CA HIS A 193 -4.97 -1.32 13.92
C HIS A 193 -5.68 -2.41 13.13
N LEU A 194 -6.88 -2.82 13.55
CA LEU A 194 -7.70 -3.84 12.88
C LEU A 194 -8.11 -3.35 11.49
N LEU A 195 -8.53 -2.09 11.38
CA LEU A 195 -8.84 -1.43 10.12
C LEU A 195 -7.64 -1.36 9.16
N MET A 196 -6.41 -1.33 9.66
CA MET A 196 -5.21 -1.35 8.82
C MET A 196 -4.89 -2.76 8.31
N LEU A 197 -5.17 -3.80 9.11
CA LEU A 197 -4.85 -5.19 8.78
C LEU A 197 -5.97 -5.91 7.99
N GLU A 198 -7.25 -5.63 8.26
CA GLU A 198 -8.42 -6.23 7.58
C GLU A 198 -8.69 -5.70 6.17
N GLY A 199 -7.95 -4.68 5.74
CA GLY A 199 -8.14 -4.00 4.46
C GLY A 199 -7.87 -4.84 3.22
#